data_AF-A0A353F7Y5-F1
#
_entry.id   AF-A0A353F7Y5-F1
#
_cell.length_a   1.000
_cell.length_b   1.000
_cell.length_c   1.000
_cell.angle_alpha   90.00
_cell.angle_beta   90.00
_cell.angle_gamma   90.00
#
_symmetry.space_group_name_H-M   'P 1'
#
loop_
_entity.id
_entity.type
_entity.pdbx_description
1 polymer ?
#
loop_
_entity_poly.entity_id
_entity_poly.type
_entity_poly.pdbx_seq_one_letter_code
_entity_poly.pdbx_strand_id
1 'polypeptide(L)'
;PLAAFLSIANIPRLLSKRKFQWAFIFSSITTCLSMVIVAVELYPTILYAPANPDNSLTVYNAASSEKSLGIMLLMAAIGFPLVLFYTIFVYRTFWGKVKLDETSY
;
A
#
# COMPACT_ATOMS: atom_id res chain seq x y z
N PRO A 1 -6.39 -13.64 -0.16
CA PRO A 1 -5.39 -14.55 -0.79
C PRO A 1 -5.59 -14.76 -2.30
N LEU A 2 -6.78 -15.17 -2.78
CA LEU A 2 -7.04 -15.45 -4.20
C LEU A 2 -6.75 -14.24 -5.11
N ALA A 3 -7.23 -13.06 -4.74
CA ALA A 3 -7.00 -11.83 -5.51
C ALA A 3 -5.51 -11.49 -5.66
N ALA A 4 -4.70 -11.68 -4.61
CA ALA A 4 -3.25 -11.45 -4.66
C ALA A 4 -2.58 -12.45 -5.62
N PHE A 5 -2.97 -13.72 -5.54
CA PHE A 5 -2.47 -14.76 -6.44
C PHE A 5 -2.82 -14.47 -7.90
N LEU A 6 -4.06 -14.08 -8.19
CA LEU A 6 -4.51 -13.69 -9.53
C LEU A 6 -3.77 -12.44 -10.04
N SER A 7 -3.48 -11.49 -9.15
CA SER A 7 -2.71 -10.29 -9.48
C SER A 7 -1.29 -10.66 -9.91
N ILE A 8 -0.60 -11.51 -9.14
CA ILE A 8 0.74 -12.00 -9.44
C ILE A 8 0.77 -12.78 -10.75
N ALA A 9 -0.15 -13.73 -10.93
CA ALA A 9 -0.20 -14.59 -12.11
C ALA A 9 -0.41 -13.80 -13.42
N ASN A 10 -1.06 -12.63 -13.36
CA ASN A 10 -1.26 -11.77 -14.53
C ASN A 10 0.00 -10.98 -14.95
N ILE A 11 0.98 -10.80 -14.07
CA ILE A 11 2.21 -10.05 -14.37
C ILE A 11 3.02 -10.68 -15.53
N PRO A 12 3.40 -11.97 -15.54
CA PRO A 12 4.17 -12.55 -16.64
C PRO A 12 3.42 -12.48 -17.98
N ARG A 13 2.08 -12.61 -17.96
CA ARG A 13 1.22 -12.45 -19.14
C ARG A 13 1.24 -11.02 -19.69
N LEU A 14 1.30 -10.00 -18.82
CA LEU A 14 1.37 -8.59 -19.24
C LEU A 14 2.76 -8.22 -19.76
N LEU A 15 3.80 -8.79 -19.15
CA LEU A 15 5.18 -8.65 -19.59
C LEU A 15 5.41 -9.28 -20.98
N SER A 16 4.89 -10.48 -21.23
CA SER A 16 5.00 -11.13 -22.55
C SER A 16 4.27 -10.32 -23.65
N LYS A 17 3.17 -9.65 -23.30
CA LYS A 17 2.45 -8.72 -24.19
C LYS A 17 3.07 -7.32 -24.28
N ARG A 18 4.25 -7.08 -23.68
CA ARG A 18 4.95 -5.78 -23.62
C ARG A 18 4.10 -4.63 -23.06
N LYS A 19 3.10 -4.92 -22.21
CA LYS A 19 2.22 -3.93 -21.56
C LYS A 19 2.79 -3.52 -20.20
N PHE A 20 3.96 -2.89 -20.19
CA PHE A 20 4.74 -2.62 -18.98
C PHE A 20 4.01 -1.73 -17.94
N GLN A 21 3.22 -0.74 -18.38
CA GLN A 21 2.43 0.11 -17.47
C GLN A 21 1.43 -0.71 -16.64
N TRP A 22 0.75 -1.66 -17.27
CA TRP A 22 -0.19 -2.54 -16.60
C TRP A 22 0.55 -3.55 -15.69
N ALA A 23 1.67 -4.09 -16.15
CA ALA A 23 2.51 -4.96 -15.31
C ALA A 23 2.95 -4.25 -14.02
N PHE A 24 3.32 -2.97 -14.09
CA PHE A 24 3.65 -2.15 -12.93
C PHE A 24 2.46 -1.99 -11.96
N ILE A 25 1.27 -1.66 -12.48
CA ILE A 25 0.06 -1.54 -11.65
C ILE A 25 -0.25 -2.85 -10.93
N PHE A 26 -0.19 -3.99 -11.62
CA PHE A 26 -0.42 -5.30 -10.99
C PHE A 26 0.65 -5.66 -9.97
N SER A 27 1.91 -5.22 -10.14
CA SER A 27 2.94 -5.36 -9.12
C SER A 27 2.60 -4.55 -7.87
N SER A 28 2.17 -3.29 -8.02
CA SER A 28 1.76 -2.45 -6.89
C SER A 28 0.53 -3.01 -6.17
N ILE A 29 -0.47 -3.49 -6.92
CA ILE A 29 -1.67 -4.15 -6.38
C ILE A 29 -1.28 -5.41 -5.61
N THR A 30 -0.35 -6.21 -6.13
CA THR A 30 0.15 -7.40 -5.45
C THR A 30 0.74 -7.06 -4.08
N THR A 31 1.62 -6.07 -4.02
CA THR A 31 2.23 -5.63 -2.76
C THR A 31 1.16 -5.14 -1.77
N CYS A 32 0.21 -4.34 -2.24
CA CYS A 32 -0.89 -3.84 -1.42
C CYS A 32 -1.76 -4.99 -0.87
N LEU A 33 -2.21 -5.91 -1.74
CA LEU A 33 -3.03 -7.06 -1.33
C LEU A 33 -2.30 -7.98 -0.36
N SER A 34 -0.97 -8.13 -0.50
CA SER A 34 -0.16 -8.93 0.43
C SER A 34 -0.17 -8.32 1.83
N MET A 35 -0.02 -7.00 1.95
CA MET A 35 -0.15 -6.31 3.25
C MET A 35 -1.56 -6.40 3.83
N VAL A 36 -2.60 -6.29 2.99
CA VAL A 36 -3.99 -6.43 3.43
C VAL A 36 -4.27 -7.84 3.97
N ILE A 37 -3.71 -8.88 3.36
CA ILE A 37 -3.88 -10.26 3.85
C ILE A 37 -3.35 -10.37 5.29
N VAL A 38 -2.15 -9.85 5.56
CA VAL A 38 -1.56 -9.85 6.91
C VAL A 38 -2.45 -9.09 7.89
N ALA A 39 -2.96 -7.92 7.49
CA ALA A 39 -3.84 -7.13 8.34
C ALA A 39 -5.15 -7.85 8.68
N VAL A 40 -5.75 -8.55 7.72
CA VAL A 40 -6.98 -9.35 7.93
C VAL A 40 -6.71 -10.56 8.81
N GLU A 41 -5.56 -11.21 8.64
CA GLU A 41 -5.16 -12.38 9.44
C GLU A 41 -4.92 -12.02 10.91
N LEU A 42 -4.36 -10.84 11.18
CA LEU A 42 -4.12 -10.35 12.53
C LEU A 42 -5.39 -9.76 13.17
N TYR A 43 -6.43 -9.41 12.42
CA TYR A 43 -7.63 -8.84 13.03
C TYR A 43 -8.36 -9.89 13.90
N PRO A 44 -8.73 -9.59 15.17
CA PRO A 44 -8.65 -8.29 15.86
C PRO A 44 -7.42 -8.09 16.77
N THR A 45 -6.54 -9.10 16.88
CA THR A 45 -5.38 -9.10 17.79
C THR A 45 -4.10 -8.75 17.04
N ILE A 46 -3.66 -7.49 17.17
CA ILE A 46 -2.47 -6.97 16.50
C ILE A 46 -1.19 -7.64 17.03
N LEU A 47 -1.12 -7.89 18.34
CA LEU A 47 0.00 -8.56 18.98
C LEU A 47 -0.49 -9.55 20.04
N TYR A 48 -0.26 -10.83 19.80
CA TYR A 48 -0.63 -11.90 20.71
C TYR A 48 0.39 -12.09 21.83
N ALA A 49 -0.09 -12.23 23.07
CA ALA A 49 0.74 -12.52 24.23
C ALA A 49 0.62 -14.01 24.61
N PRO A 50 1.61 -14.87 24.30
CA PRO A 50 1.49 -16.32 24.48
C PRO A 50 1.52 -16.79 25.95
N ALA A 51 2.14 -16.02 26.85
CA ALA A 51 2.23 -16.38 28.26
C ALA A 51 0.96 -16.02 29.05
N ASN A 52 0.26 -14.95 28.66
CA ASN A 52 -1.02 -14.57 29.23
C ASN A 52 -1.89 -13.92 28.13
N PRO A 53 -2.88 -14.66 27.59
CA PRO A 53 -3.74 -14.19 26.51
C PRO A 53 -4.46 -12.87 26.81
N ASP A 54 -4.75 -12.57 28.08
CA ASP A 54 -5.46 -11.35 28.51
C ASP A 54 -4.65 -10.07 28.26
N ASN A 55 -3.32 -10.20 28.17
CA ASN A 55 -2.41 -9.09 27.87
C ASN A 55 -2.17 -8.88 26.37
N SER A 56 -2.94 -9.56 25.51
CA SER A 56 -2.81 -9.39 24.05
C SER A 56 -3.28 -7.98 23.62
N LEU A 57 -2.56 -7.37 22.68
CA LEU A 57 -2.96 -6.09 22.11
C LEU A 57 -3.95 -6.31 20.98
N THR A 58 -5.16 -5.80 21.18
CA THR A 58 -6.25 -5.82 20.23
C THR A 58 -6.54 -4.42 19.72
N VAL A 59 -7.26 -4.30 18.61
CA VAL A 59 -7.67 -3.00 18.06
C VAL A 59 -8.48 -2.17 19.08
N TYR A 60 -9.15 -2.82 20.03
CA TYR A 60 -10.02 -2.15 21.00
C TYR A 60 -9.25 -1.62 22.23
N ASN A 61 -8.26 -2.35 22.73
CA ASN A 61 -7.50 -1.93 23.90
C ASN A 61 -6.28 -1.06 23.54
N ALA A 62 -5.77 -1.17 22.32
CA ALA A 62 -4.60 -0.43 21.84
C ALA A 62 -4.97 0.89 21.14
N ALA A 63 -6.26 1.18 20.97
CA ALA A 63 -6.71 2.42 20.35
C ALA A 63 -6.54 3.63 21.29
N SER A 64 -6.18 4.78 20.70
CA SER A 64 -6.23 6.07 21.37
C SER A 64 -7.66 6.49 21.71
N SER A 65 -7.82 7.52 22.55
CA SER A 65 -9.13 8.11 22.83
C SER A 65 -9.83 8.61 21.56
N GLU A 66 -11.17 8.55 21.54
CA GLU A 66 -11.98 8.91 20.37
C GLU A 66 -11.68 10.33 19.86
N LYS A 67 -11.46 11.28 20.78
CA LYS A 67 -11.10 12.66 20.43
C LYS A 67 -9.77 12.71 19.67
N SER A 68 -8.74 12.01 20.16
CA SER A 68 -7.43 11.99 19.50
C SER A 68 -7.51 11.27 18.16
N LEU A 69 -8.24 10.17 18.08
CA LEU A 69 -8.45 9.42 16.85
C LEU A 69 -9.18 10.27 15.79
N GLY A 70 -10.20 11.02 16.19
CA GLY A 70 -10.92 11.94 15.30
C GLY A 70 -10.04 13.07 14.75
N ILE A 71 -9.16 13.64 15.59
CA ILE A 71 -8.19 14.66 15.13
C ILE A 71 -7.21 14.07 14.12
N MET A 72 -6.66 12.88 14.41
CA MET A 72 -5.74 12.20 13.49
C MET A 72 -6.42 11.83 12.16
N LEU A 73 -7.69 11.42 12.21
CA LEU A 73 -8.48 11.14 11.00
C LEU A 73 -8.66 12.40 10.15
N LEU A 74 -8.96 13.55 10.76
CA LEU A 74 -9.08 14.82 10.04
C LEU A 74 -7.75 15.20 9.37
N MET A 75 -6.64 15.06 10.09
CA MET A 75 -5.30 15.31 9.55
C MET A 75 -4.98 14.38 8.37
N ALA A 76 -5.27 13.09 8.50
CA ALA A 76 -5.07 12.12 7.41
C ALA A 76 -5.97 12.42 6.21
N ALA A 77 -7.23 12.78 6.44
CA ALA A 77 -8.21 13.09 5.40
C ALA A 77 -7.82 14.32 4.57
N ILE A 78 -7.10 15.29 5.13
CA ILE A 78 -6.60 16.48 4.40
C ILE A 78 -5.19 16.25 3.86
N GLY A 79 -4.29 15.70 4.70
CA GLY A 79 -2.89 15.51 4.37
C GLY A 79 -2.67 14.47 3.28
N PHE A 80 -3.40 13.35 3.31
CA PHE A 80 -3.23 12.28 2.34
C PHE A 80 -3.60 12.71 0.90
N PRO A 81 -4.74 13.37 0.64
CA PRO A 81 -5.04 13.90 -0.68
C PRO A 81 -4.04 14.95 -1.16
N LEU A 82 -3.53 15.80 -0.27
CA LEU A 82 -2.54 16.83 -0.63
C LEU A 82 -1.23 16.17 -1.11
N VAL A 83 -0.72 15.19 -0.36
CA VAL A 83 0.49 14.44 -0.73
C VAL A 83 0.27 13.67 -2.04
N LEU A 84 -0.90 13.06 -2.21
CA LEU A 84 -1.25 12.33 -3.44
C LEU A 84 -1.28 13.28 -4.64
N PHE A 85 -1.90 14.45 -4.49
CA PHE A 85 -1.95 15.47 -5.54
C PHE A 85 -0.56 15.94 -5.95
N TYR A 86 0.29 16.27 -4.97
CA TYR A 86 1.67 16.67 -5.23
C TYR A 86 2.45 15.56 -5.95
N THR A 87 2.30 14.30 -5.50
CA THR A 87 2.97 13.15 -6.12
C THR A 87 2.53 12.98 -7.57
N ILE A 88 1.22 13.05 -7.86
CA ILE A 88 0.67 12.99 -9.22
C ILE A 88 1.22 14.15 -10.07
N PHE A 89 1.25 15.37 -9.53
CA PHE A 89 1.78 16.54 -10.22
C PHE A 89 3.24 16.37 -10.63
N VAL A 90 4.09 15.89 -9.72
CA VAL A 90 5.51 15.63 -9.98
C VAL A 90 5.68 14.53 -11.04
N TYR A 91 4.98 13.40 -10.90
CA TYR A 91 5.03 12.32 -11.89
C TYR A 91 4.55 12.79 -13.27
N ARG A 92 3.57 13.69 -13.33
CA ARG A 92 3.09 14.26 -14.58
C ARG A 92 4.09 15.23 -15.20
N THR A 93 4.80 15.99 -14.37
CA THR A 93 5.84 16.94 -14.81
C THR A 93 7.02 16.20 -15.44
N PHE A 94 7.45 15.09 -14.84
CA PHE A 94 8.55 14.26 -15.35
C PHE A 94 8.08 13.11 -16.24
N TRP A 95 6.91 13.22 -16.84
CA TRP A 95 6.36 12.15 -17.66
C TRP A 95 7.11 12.03 -19.00
N GLY A 96 7.82 10.92 -19.19
CA GLY A 96 8.51 10.65 -20.45
C GLY A 96 9.48 9.49 -20.34
N LYS A 97 9.89 8.94 -21.48
CA LYS A 97 11.01 8.00 -21.52
C LYS A 97 12.30 8.78 -21.48
N VAL A 98 13.20 8.44 -20.55
CA VAL A 98 14.57 8.98 -20.56
C VAL A 98 15.25 8.48 -21.82
N LYS A 99 15.80 9.41 -22.60
CA LYS A 99 16.68 9.09 -23.74
C LYS A 99 18.11 9.27 -23.25
N LEU A 100 18.94 8.26 -23.46
CA LEU A 100 20.37 8.35 -23.18
C LEU A 100 21.01 9.19 -24.27
N ASP A 101 21.81 10.16 -23.87
CA ASP A 101 22.63 11.01 -24.73
C ASP A 101 24.12 10.71 -24.47
N GLU A 102 25.03 11.22 -25.29
CA GLU A 102 26.49 11.00 -25.17
C GLU A 102 27.06 11.44 -23.81
N THR A 103 26.31 12.25 -23.06
CA THR A 103 26.65 12.72 -21.71
C THR A 103 25.96 11.94 -20.58
N SER A 104 25.13 10.94 -20.90
CA SER A 104 24.51 10.06 -19.90
C SER A 104 25.52 9.00 -19.45
N TYR A 105 25.91 9.07 -18.17
CA TYR A 105 26.82 8.11 -17.53
C TYR A 105 26.23 6.70 -17.42
#